data_AF-A0A399NVV3-F1
#
_entry.id   AF-A0A399NVV3-F1
#
_cell.length_a   1.000
_cell.length_b   1.000
_cell.length_c   1.000
_cell.angle_alpha   90.00
_cell.angle_beta   90.00
_cell.angle_gamma   90.00
#
_symmetry.space_group_name_H-M   'P 1'
#
loop_
_entity.id
_entity.type
_entity.pdbx_description
1 polymer ?
#
loop_
_entity_poly.entity_id
_entity_poly.type
_entity_poly.pdbx_seq_one_letter_code
_entity_poly.pdbx_strand_id
1 'polypeptide(L)'
;ADQHLTATQEAVRQITELHRYDVVLVMPGVADALELARITPWVHRLEDLLDHLVEQTADNSIVLVSDVPQVSQYVQAGAFVRGLFRDHAMYLSQRKAEVCERFPQVTSVKLPDAGPVDFEGGEFRYASMYRRWGQHVGRVIADLQAGRGSA
;
A
#
# COMPACT_ATOMS: atom_id res chain seq x y z
N ALA A 1 5.44 -11.02 13.81
CA ALA A 1 4.28 -10.66 12.99
C ALA A 1 4.22 -9.16 12.67
N ASP A 2 5.25 -8.37 12.99
CA ASP A 2 5.17 -6.90 12.99
C ASP A 2 6.37 -6.25 12.26
N GLN A 3 7.19 -7.06 11.57
CA GLN A 3 8.51 -6.66 11.10
C GLN A 3 8.48 -5.91 9.75
N HIS A 4 7.48 -6.13 8.91
CA HIS A 4 7.50 -5.66 7.52
C HIS A 4 7.10 -4.19 7.37
N LEU A 5 6.10 -3.74 8.12
CA LEU A 5 5.81 -2.30 8.20
C LEU A 5 6.98 -1.53 8.85
N THR A 6 7.64 -2.11 9.87
CA THR A 6 8.86 -1.53 10.44
C THR A 6 9.98 -1.44 9.41
N ALA A 7 10.23 -2.49 8.62
CA ALA A 7 11.23 -2.45 7.55
C ALA A 7 10.89 -1.40 6.49
N THR A 8 9.61 -1.22 6.16
CA THR A 8 9.15 -0.15 5.26
C THR A 8 9.46 1.22 5.85
N GLN A 9 9.17 1.42 7.13
CA GLN A 9 9.44 2.67 7.84
C GLN A 9 10.94 2.97 7.92
N GLU A 10 11.77 1.96 8.20
CA GLU A 10 13.23 2.08 8.20
C GLU A 10 13.77 2.45 6.81
N ALA A 11 13.28 1.82 5.74
CA ALA A 11 13.67 2.13 4.37
C ALA A 11 13.29 3.57 3.98
N VAL A 12 12.08 4.02 4.36
CA VAL A 12 11.63 5.40 4.10
C VAL A 12 12.50 6.41 4.84
N ARG A 13 12.84 6.15 6.11
CA ARG A 13 13.70 7.02 6.93
C ARG A 13 15.13 7.19 6.38
N GLN A 14 15.59 6.26 5.55
CA GLN A 14 16.89 6.37 4.90
C GLN A 14 16.89 7.32 3.69
N ILE A 15 15.72 7.79 3.25
CA ILE A 15 15.58 8.73 2.12
C ILE A 15 15.67 10.16 2.66
N THR A 16 16.79 10.84 2.42
CA THR A 16 17.10 12.13 3.05
C THR A 16 16.54 13.37 2.33
N GLU A 17 15.78 13.20 1.24
CA GLU A 17 15.26 14.32 0.44
C GLU A 17 13.84 14.06 -0.10
N LEU A 18 12.93 13.53 0.73
CA LEU A 18 11.55 13.24 0.33
C LEU A 18 10.80 14.47 -0.23
N HIS A 19 11.14 15.67 0.24
CA HIS A 19 10.58 16.95 -0.24
C HIS A 19 10.86 17.26 -1.71
N ARG A 20 11.79 16.55 -2.37
CA ARG A 20 12.12 16.77 -3.79
C ARG A 20 11.22 15.99 -4.74
N TYR A 21 10.37 15.11 -4.22
CA TYR A 21 9.49 14.27 -5.02
C TYR A 21 8.08 14.86 -5.08
N ASP A 22 7.55 15.03 -6.28
CA ASP A 22 6.16 15.45 -6.48
C ASP A 22 5.16 14.39 -6.02
N VAL A 23 5.57 13.11 -6.07
CA VAL A 23 4.74 11.96 -5.68
C VAL A 23 5.58 10.95 -4.90
N VAL A 24 5.05 10.51 -3.76
CA VAL A 24 5.60 9.40 -2.97
C VAL A 24 4.54 8.31 -2.87
N LEU A 25 4.85 7.10 -3.34
CA LEU A 25 3.99 5.93 -3.23
C LEU A 25 4.58 4.93 -2.23
N VAL A 26 3.79 4.52 -1.23
CA VAL A 26 4.13 3.41 -0.34
C VAL A 26 3.11 2.29 -0.45
N MET A 27 3.60 1.05 -0.47
CA MET A 27 2.78 -0.15 -0.68
C MET A 27 2.93 -1.21 0.44
N PRO A 28 2.69 -0.87 1.73
CA PRO A 28 2.85 -1.81 2.83
C PRO A 28 1.64 -2.75 3.00
N GLY A 29 1.87 -3.89 3.66
CA GLY A 29 0.81 -4.70 4.26
C GLY A 29 0.61 -6.10 3.67
N VAL A 30 1.21 -6.46 2.53
CA VAL A 30 1.07 -7.82 1.97
C VAL A 30 1.66 -8.87 2.91
N ALA A 31 2.90 -8.68 3.34
CA ALA A 31 3.56 -9.61 4.26
C ALA A 31 2.88 -9.61 5.64
N ASP A 32 2.51 -8.43 6.16
CA ASP A 32 1.77 -8.30 7.42
C ASP A 32 0.44 -9.08 7.38
N ALA A 33 -0.25 -9.07 6.23
CA ALA A 33 -1.49 -9.81 6.07
C ALA A 33 -1.28 -11.33 6.09
N LEU A 34 -0.22 -11.81 5.45
CA LEU A 34 0.15 -13.23 5.42
C LEU A 34 0.69 -13.72 6.77
N GLU A 35 1.24 -12.84 7.59
CA GLU A 35 1.70 -13.12 8.95
C GLU A 35 0.62 -12.93 10.03
N LEU A 36 -0.59 -12.48 9.64
CA LEU A 36 -1.67 -12.14 10.57
C LEU A 36 -1.22 -11.13 11.63
N ALA A 37 -0.65 -10.02 11.18
CA ALA A 37 -0.14 -8.96 12.02
C ALA A 37 -1.19 -8.48 13.04
N ARG A 38 -0.72 -8.05 14.21
CA ARG A 38 -1.63 -7.50 15.22
C ARG A 38 -2.08 -6.12 14.77
N ILE A 39 -3.39 -5.93 14.75
CA ILE A 39 -4.01 -4.72 14.17
C ILE A 39 -3.60 -3.45 14.89
N THR A 40 -3.73 -3.39 16.22
CA THR A 40 -3.45 -2.15 16.96
C THR A 40 -1.99 -1.69 16.82
N PRO A 41 -0.96 -2.54 17.05
CA PRO A 41 0.43 -2.15 16.79
C PRO A 41 0.69 -1.77 15.33
N TRP A 42 0.08 -2.48 14.39
CA TRP A 42 0.23 -2.18 12.97
C TRP A 42 -0.35 -0.82 12.59
N VAL A 43 -1.51 -0.45 13.14
CA VAL A 43 -2.15 0.86 12.95
C VAL A 43 -1.27 1.99 13.49
N HIS A 44 -0.76 1.88 14.73
CA HIS A 44 0.11 2.92 15.28
C HIS A 44 1.39 3.11 14.45
N ARG A 45 1.99 2.01 13.96
CA ARG A 45 3.17 2.12 13.07
C ARG A 45 2.83 2.74 11.72
N LEU A 46 1.63 2.51 11.21
CA LEU A 46 1.18 3.14 9.98
C LEU A 46 1.02 4.65 10.20
N GLU A 47 0.41 5.06 11.33
CA GLU A 47 0.32 6.46 11.73
C GLU A 47 1.71 7.10 11.80
N ASP A 48 2.66 6.49 12.53
CA ASP A 48 4.04 6.98 12.62
C ASP A 48 4.75 7.09 11.26
N LEU A 49 4.45 6.18 10.33
CA LEU A 49 4.97 6.23 8.96
C LEU A 49 4.37 7.41 8.18
N LEU A 50 3.05 7.61 8.26
CA LEU A 50 2.37 8.68 7.54
C LEU A 50 2.72 10.06 8.09
N ASP A 51 2.82 10.21 9.42
CA ASP A 51 3.33 11.42 10.06
C ASP A 51 4.72 11.76 9.50
N HIS A 52 5.63 10.79 9.51
CA HIS A 52 6.98 11.00 8.98
C HIS A 52 6.99 11.36 7.49
N LEU A 53 6.18 10.70 6.67
CA LEU A 53 6.09 11.00 5.24
C LEU A 53 5.61 12.45 5.03
N VAL A 54 4.53 12.84 5.69
CA VAL A 54 3.95 14.19 5.57
C VAL A 54 4.94 15.25 6.06
N GLU A 55 5.65 15.01 7.16
CA GLU A 55 6.67 15.93 7.68
C GLU A 55 7.87 16.11 6.74
N GLN A 56 8.20 15.09 5.94
CA GLN A 56 9.40 15.09 5.10
C GLN A 56 9.12 15.41 3.62
N THR A 57 7.87 15.37 3.19
CA THR A 57 7.45 15.77 1.83
C THR A 57 7.16 17.27 1.75
N ALA A 58 7.16 17.83 0.54
CA ALA A 58 6.75 19.21 0.34
C ALA A 58 5.22 19.33 0.42
N ASP A 59 4.70 20.50 0.80
CA ASP A 59 3.25 20.73 0.95
C ASP A 59 2.43 20.45 -0.33
N ASN A 60 3.07 20.58 -1.49
CA ASN A 60 2.46 20.33 -2.80
C ASN A 60 2.68 18.89 -3.30
N SER A 61 3.38 18.04 -2.56
CA SER A 61 3.56 16.63 -2.92
C SER A 61 2.24 15.86 -2.83
N ILE A 62 2.19 14.68 -3.48
CA ILE A 62 1.11 13.71 -3.36
C ILE A 62 1.67 12.48 -2.66
N VAL A 63 1.13 12.15 -1.48
CA VAL A 63 1.46 10.91 -0.79
C VAL A 63 0.38 9.88 -1.09
N LEU A 64 0.74 8.80 -1.78
CA LEU A 64 -0.14 7.69 -2.10
C LEU A 64 0.18 6.49 -1.23
N VAL A 65 -0.86 5.90 -0.65
CA VAL A 65 -0.75 4.68 0.14
C VAL A 65 -1.62 3.63 -0.52
N SER A 66 -1.04 2.55 -1.01
CA SER A 66 -1.86 1.49 -1.61
C SER A 66 -2.67 0.78 -0.54
N ASP A 67 -3.77 0.12 -0.92
CA ASP A 67 -4.41 -0.92 -0.12
C ASP A 67 -3.53 -2.19 -0.04
N VAL A 68 -3.99 -3.18 0.72
CA VAL A 68 -3.36 -4.52 0.73
C VAL A 68 -3.99 -5.35 -0.38
N PRO A 69 -3.25 -5.64 -1.47
CA PRO A 69 -3.80 -6.39 -2.59
C PRO A 69 -4.15 -7.82 -2.19
N GLN A 70 -5.24 -8.36 -2.75
CA GLN A 70 -5.73 -9.70 -2.45
C GLN A 70 -4.88 -10.78 -3.13
N VAL A 71 -3.83 -11.23 -2.43
CA VAL A 71 -2.94 -12.31 -2.88
C VAL A 71 -3.20 -13.65 -2.18
N SER A 72 -4.06 -13.66 -1.17
CA SER A 72 -4.37 -14.83 -0.32
C SER A 72 -4.88 -16.04 -1.10
N GLN A 73 -5.66 -15.80 -2.15
CA GLN A 73 -6.20 -16.84 -3.04
C GLN A 73 -5.10 -17.64 -3.77
N TYR A 74 -3.87 -17.14 -3.79
CA TYR A 74 -2.72 -17.73 -4.48
C TYR A 74 -1.67 -18.33 -3.54
N VAL A 75 -1.93 -18.31 -2.23
CA VAL A 75 -1.12 -19.02 -1.25
C VAL A 75 -1.41 -20.52 -1.36
N GLN A 76 -0.36 -21.34 -1.32
CA GLN A 76 -0.46 -22.80 -1.28
C GLN A 76 -0.96 -23.28 0.10
N ALA A 77 -2.24 -23.03 0.38
CA ALA A 77 -2.90 -23.42 1.62
C ALA A 77 -4.33 -23.89 1.36
N GLY A 78 -4.91 -24.60 2.33
CA GLY A 78 -6.32 -25.01 2.29
C GLY A 78 -7.29 -23.82 2.25
N ALA A 79 -8.51 -24.05 1.76
CA ALA A 79 -9.50 -22.99 1.53
C ALA A 79 -9.81 -22.15 2.79
N PHE A 80 -9.87 -22.79 3.97
CA PHE A 80 -10.08 -22.12 5.24
C PHE A 80 -8.97 -21.11 5.55
N VAL A 81 -7.70 -21.52 5.42
CA VAL A 81 -6.53 -20.66 5.70
C VAL A 81 -6.46 -19.50 4.70
N ARG A 82 -6.76 -19.76 3.41
CA ARG A 82 -6.85 -18.67 2.40
C ARG A 82 -7.94 -17.66 2.74
N GLY A 83 -9.08 -18.12 3.26
CA GLY A 83 -10.15 -17.26 3.76
C GLY A 83 -9.68 -16.34 4.89
N LEU A 84 -8.93 -16.88 5.86
CA LEU A 84 -8.39 -16.10 6.98
C LEU A 84 -7.45 -14.98 6.49
N PHE A 85 -6.54 -15.28 5.56
CA PHE A 85 -5.64 -14.26 5.00
C PHE A 85 -6.39 -13.20 4.19
N ARG A 86 -7.42 -13.59 3.41
CA ARG A 86 -8.28 -12.66 2.67
C ARG A 86 -8.96 -11.68 3.63
N ASP A 87 -9.64 -12.21 4.63
CA ASP A 87 -10.44 -11.40 5.56
C ASP A 87 -9.52 -10.47 6.37
N HIS A 88 -8.34 -10.95 6.77
CA HIS A 88 -7.36 -10.14 7.46
C HIS A 88 -6.75 -9.04 6.57
N ALA A 89 -6.42 -9.34 5.30
CA ALA A 89 -5.97 -8.33 4.33
C ALA A 89 -7.05 -7.24 4.10
N MET A 90 -8.31 -7.64 3.97
CA MET A 90 -9.43 -6.69 3.87
C MET A 90 -9.53 -5.79 5.10
N TYR A 91 -9.39 -6.36 6.30
CA TYR A 91 -9.44 -5.61 7.53
C TYR A 91 -8.28 -4.63 7.67
N LEU A 92 -7.05 -5.04 7.30
CA LEU A 92 -5.88 -4.15 7.24
C LEU A 92 -6.09 -3.01 6.24
N SER A 93 -6.60 -3.30 5.04
CA SER A 93 -6.92 -2.27 4.03
C SER A 93 -7.95 -1.27 4.54
N GLN A 94 -8.98 -1.72 5.25
CA GLN A 94 -9.96 -0.83 5.85
C GLN A 94 -9.32 0.09 6.91
N ARG A 95 -8.57 -0.48 7.86
CA ARG A 95 -7.88 0.33 8.88
C ARG A 95 -6.90 1.31 8.27
N LYS A 96 -6.20 0.91 7.20
CA LYS A 96 -5.29 1.78 6.44
C LYS A 96 -6.00 2.98 5.83
N ALA A 97 -7.14 2.76 5.19
CA ALA A 97 -7.94 3.85 4.63
C ALA A 97 -8.40 4.83 5.72
N GLU A 98 -8.91 4.32 6.85
CA GLU A 98 -9.34 5.15 8.00
C GLU A 98 -8.18 5.95 8.62
N VAL A 99 -6.95 5.43 8.59
CA VAL A 99 -5.76 6.17 9.03
C VAL A 99 -5.40 7.24 8.01
N CYS A 100 -5.39 6.91 6.71
CA CYS A 100 -5.08 7.88 5.64
C CYS A 100 -6.02 9.09 5.65
N GLU A 101 -7.31 8.91 5.96
CA GLU A 101 -8.30 10.00 6.05
C GLU A 101 -7.94 11.08 7.09
N ARG A 102 -7.05 10.79 8.04
CA ARG A 102 -6.58 11.76 9.05
C ARG A 102 -5.48 12.69 8.53
N PHE A 103 -4.93 12.39 7.35
CA PHE A 103 -3.80 13.10 6.76
C PHE A 103 -4.23 13.74 5.43
N PRO A 104 -4.44 15.07 5.38
CA PRO A 104 -4.96 15.75 4.18
C PRO A 104 -4.10 15.59 2.92
N GLN A 105 -2.78 15.38 3.07
CA GLN A 105 -1.85 15.20 1.95
C GLN A 105 -1.79 13.74 1.45
N VAL A 106 -2.41 12.80 2.18
CA VAL A 106 -2.35 11.37 1.90
C VAL A 106 -3.62 10.90 1.20
N THR A 107 -3.46 10.10 0.14
CA THR A 107 -4.57 9.46 -0.56
C THR A 107 -4.40 7.95 -0.53
N SER A 108 -5.43 7.24 -0.06
CA SER A 108 -5.51 5.78 -0.16
C SER A 108 -5.86 5.37 -1.59
N VAL A 109 -5.12 4.42 -2.15
CA VAL A 109 -5.30 3.93 -3.51
C VAL A 109 -5.59 2.44 -3.51
N LYS A 110 -6.75 2.06 -4.06
CA LYS A 110 -7.09 0.64 -4.27
C LYS A 110 -6.34 0.10 -5.48
N LEU A 111 -5.48 -0.89 -5.29
CA LEU A 111 -4.81 -1.53 -6.40
C LEU A 111 -5.71 -2.55 -7.09
N PRO A 112 -5.51 -2.76 -8.40
CA PRO A 112 -6.15 -3.85 -9.11
C PRO A 112 -5.79 -5.21 -8.49
N ASP A 113 -6.78 -6.03 -8.14
CA ASP A 113 -6.54 -7.37 -7.58
C ASP A 113 -5.66 -8.21 -8.53
N ALA A 114 -4.81 -9.06 -7.96
CA ALA A 114 -4.10 -10.07 -8.76
C ALA A 114 -5.13 -11.04 -9.37
N GLY A 115 -4.96 -11.35 -10.65
CA GLY A 115 -5.88 -12.19 -11.42
C GLY A 115 -5.16 -13.34 -12.12
N PRO A 116 -5.89 -14.28 -12.76
CA PRO A 116 -5.29 -15.43 -13.46
C PRO A 116 -4.20 -15.06 -14.49
N VAL A 117 -4.31 -13.87 -15.09
CA VAL A 117 -3.34 -13.32 -16.06
C VAL A 117 -1.98 -12.99 -15.44
N ASP A 118 -1.92 -12.85 -14.11
CA ASP A 118 -0.70 -12.60 -13.34
C ASP A 118 -0.02 -13.91 -12.91
N PHE A 119 -0.44 -15.06 -13.45
CA PHE A 119 0.12 -16.37 -13.15
C PHE A 119 0.51 -17.14 -14.42
N GLU A 120 1.60 -17.88 -14.34
CA GLU A 120 2.04 -18.82 -15.37
C GLU A 120 2.62 -20.06 -14.67
N GLY A 121 2.10 -21.24 -14.99
CA GLY A 121 2.54 -22.48 -14.33
C GLY A 121 2.26 -22.56 -12.83
N GLY A 122 1.37 -21.72 -12.28
CA GLY A 122 1.12 -21.63 -10.83
C GLY A 122 2.10 -20.71 -10.08
N GLU A 123 3.02 -20.07 -10.79
CA GLU A 123 3.92 -19.05 -10.24
C GLU A 123 3.45 -17.64 -10.59
N PHE A 124 3.80 -16.68 -9.72
CA PHE A 124 3.44 -15.28 -9.89
C PHE A 124 4.30 -14.62 -10.98
N ARG A 125 3.65 -14.05 -11.99
CA ARG A 125 4.28 -13.15 -12.96
C ARG A 125 4.36 -11.74 -12.38
N TYR A 126 5.26 -11.56 -11.41
CA TYR A 126 5.44 -10.28 -10.73
C TYR A 126 5.59 -9.09 -11.70
N ALA A 127 6.33 -9.27 -12.79
CA ALA A 127 6.56 -8.21 -13.77
C ALA A 127 5.27 -7.71 -14.46
N SER A 128 4.34 -8.61 -14.82
CA SER A 128 3.07 -8.19 -15.46
C SER A 128 2.14 -7.51 -14.47
N MET A 129 2.07 -8.03 -13.25
CA MET A 129 1.28 -7.44 -12.17
C MET A 129 1.80 -6.03 -11.83
N TYR A 130 3.10 -5.87 -11.60
CA TYR A 130 3.68 -4.57 -11.29
C TYR A 130 3.52 -3.57 -12.44
N ARG A 131 3.57 -4.02 -13.71
CA ARG A 131 3.27 -3.15 -14.85
C ARG A 131 1.82 -2.66 -14.83
N ARG A 132 0.87 -3.55 -14.55
CA ARG A 132 -0.56 -3.20 -14.45
C ARG A 132 -0.83 -2.25 -13.28
N TRP A 133 -0.21 -2.51 -12.12
CA TRP A 133 -0.29 -1.62 -10.97
C TRP A 133 0.34 -0.26 -11.25
N GLY A 134 1.53 -0.23 -11.86
CA GLY A 134 2.18 1.03 -12.25
C GLY A 134 1.35 1.85 -13.23
N GLN A 135 0.71 1.21 -14.22
CA GLN A 135 -0.21 1.89 -15.13
C GLN A 135 -1.45 2.44 -14.40
N HIS A 136 -1.99 1.69 -13.44
CA HIS A 136 -3.13 2.14 -12.65
C HIS A 136 -2.75 3.35 -11.78
N VAL A 137 -1.66 3.25 -11.02
CA VAL A 137 -1.16 4.35 -10.17
C VAL A 137 -0.83 5.58 -11.01
N GLY A 138 -0.22 5.42 -12.19
CA GLY A 138 0.05 6.52 -13.10
C GLY A 138 -1.20 7.30 -13.53
N ARG A 139 -2.33 6.61 -13.74
CA ARG A 139 -3.62 7.28 -14.01
C ARG A 139 -4.14 8.02 -12.80
N VAL A 140 -4.09 7.40 -11.62
CA VAL A 140 -4.51 8.05 -10.36
C VAL A 140 -3.71 9.33 -10.11
N ILE A 141 -2.40 9.30 -10.32
CA ILE A 141 -1.53 10.48 -10.20
C ILE A 141 -1.97 11.57 -11.20
N ALA A 142 -2.19 11.21 -12.46
CA ALA A 142 -2.59 12.16 -13.49
C ALA A 142 -3.94 12.83 -13.15
N ASP A 143 -4.92 12.06 -12.66
CA ASP A 143 -6.24 12.56 -12.25
C ASP A 143 -6.13 13.53 -11.06
N LEU A 144 -5.30 13.20 -10.07
CA LEU A 144 -5.05 14.07 -8.91
C LEU A 144 -4.34 15.37 -9.29
N GLN A 145 -3.36 15.30 -10.20
CA GLN A 145 -2.66 16.48 -10.70
C GLN A 145 -3.58 17.38 -11.52
N ALA A 146 -4.44 16.80 -12.36
CA ALA A 146 -5.43 17.55 -13.13
C ALA A 146 -6.43 18.29 -12.22
N GLY A 147 -6.91 17.64 -11.15
CA GLY A 147 -7.82 18.26 -10.18
C GLY A 147 -7.20 19.43 -9.39
N ARG A 148 -5.89 19.39 -9.13
CA ARG A 148 -5.15 20.48 -8.47
C ARG A 148 -4.91 21.70 -9.38
N GLY A 149 -4.79 21.50 -10.69
CA GLY A 149 -4.59 22.59 -11.66
C GLY A 149 -5.85 23.37 -12.05
N SER A 150 -7.03 22.88 -11.64
CA SER A 150 -8.34 23.50 -11.92
C SER A 150 -8.93 24.33 -10.76
N ALA A 151 -8.23 24.42 -9.63
CA ALA A 151 -8.61 25.21 -8.45
C ALA A 151 -7.80 26.51 -8.39
#